data_AF-A0A2G9LTY1-F1
#
_entry.id   AF-A0A2G9LTY1-F1
#
_cell.length_a   1.000
_cell.length_b   1.000
_cell.length_c   1.000
_cell.angle_alpha   90.00
_cell.angle_beta   90.00
_cell.angle_gamma   90.00
#
_symmetry.space_group_name_H-M   'P 1'
#
loop_
_entity.id
_entity.type
_entity.pdbx_description
1 polymer ?
#
loop_
_entity_poly.entity_id
_entity_poly.type
_entity_poly.pdbx_seq_one_letter_code
_entity_poly.pdbx_strand_id
1 'polypeptide(L)'
;LRKVLAVAIDRSETLLRRFRHCAGRSLMILRNYRGRTKRVGRQQVSSRILLNAVKRISQDFPILAEARREVLEDLMDVERAQLILDSISDGTMQVKELSVPLPSPFSLNLVTQGVADTLKIEDRAAFLQRMHQQILAQIALKERSVQKARDDADSS
;
A
#
# COMPACT_ATOMS: atom_id res chain seq x y z
N LEU A 1 15.29 -2.75 9.05
CA LEU A 1 13.93 -2.37 8.59
C LEU A 1 13.21 -1.35 9.47
N ARG A 2 12.91 -1.67 10.74
CA ARG A 2 12.03 -0.84 11.61
C ARG A 2 12.41 0.64 11.73
N LYS A 3 13.70 0.97 11.90
CA LYS A 3 14.17 2.38 11.97
C LYS A 3 13.80 3.18 10.70
N VAL A 4 13.98 2.58 9.53
CA VAL A 4 13.66 3.21 8.24
C VAL A 4 12.14 3.42 8.11
N LEU A 5 11.36 2.39 8.43
CA LEU A 5 9.90 2.48 8.36
C LEU A 5 9.34 3.52 9.34
N ALA A 6 9.87 3.60 10.56
CA ALA A 6 9.44 4.58 11.56
C ALA A 6 9.60 6.03 11.06
N VAL A 7 10.68 6.31 10.32
CA VAL A 7 10.90 7.60 9.65
C VAL A 7 9.95 7.78 8.47
N ALA A 8 9.77 6.74 7.64
CA ALA A 8 8.92 6.80 6.45
C ALA A 8 7.45 7.08 6.79
N ILE A 9 6.92 6.49 7.86
CA ILE A 9 5.51 6.69 8.27
C ILE A 9 5.28 8.03 8.98
N ASP A 10 6.34 8.77 9.34
CA ASP A 10 6.24 9.89 10.27
C ASP A 10 5.34 11.03 9.78
N ARG A 11 5.29 11.23 8.46
CA ARG A 11 4.47 12.24 7.78
C ARG A 11 3.23 11.65 7.11
N SER A 12 2.93 10.37 7.34
CA SER A 12 1.80 9.70 6.72
C SER A 12 0.46 10.07 7.38
N GLU A 13 -0.60 10.13 6.58
CA GLU A 13 -1.98 10.24 7.08
C GLU A 13 -2.39 8.99 7.87
N THR A 14 -1.79 7.84 7.56
CA THR A 14 -1.96 6.58 8.30
C THR A 14 -1.56 6.74 9.77
N LEU A 15 -0.38 7.31 10.04
CA LEU A 15 0.07 7.58 11.40
C LEU A 15 -0.82 8.61 12.09
N LEU A 16 -1.20 9.70 11.40
CA LEU A 16 -2.08 10.72 11.97
C LEU A 16 -3.44 10.14 12.37
N ARG A 17 -4.04 9.30 11.51
CA ARG A 17 -5.30 8.61 11.78
C ARG A 17 -5.16 7.71 12.99
N ARG A 18 -4.12 6.87 13.03
CA ARG A 18 -3.86 5.92 14.12
C ARG A 18 -3.60 6.63 15.45
N PHE A 19 -2.83 7.72 15.43
CA PHE A 19 -2.59 8.57 16.59
C PHE A 19 -3.89 9.15 17.16
N ARG A 20 -4.80 9.64 16.31
CA ARG A 20 -6.12 10.11 16.76
C ARG A 20 -6.92 9.02 17.46
N HIS A 21 -6.86 7.77 16.99
CA HIS A 21 -7.52 6.65 17.66
C HIS A 21 -6.92 6.42 19.05
N CYS A 22 -5.59 6.34 19.15
CA CYS A 22 -4.88 6.16 20.42
C CYS A 22 -5.15 7.31 21.39
N ALA A 23 -5.02 8.56 20.94
CA ALA A 23 -5.30 9.77 21.71
C ALA A 23 -6.78 9.87 22.17
N GLY A 24 -7.71 9.34 21.37
CA GLY A 24 -9.11 9.22 21.77
C GLY A 24 -9.33 8.16 22.86
N ARG A 25 -8.65 7.00 22.77
CA ARG A 25 -8.72 5.93 23.78
C ARG A 25 -8.05 6.34 25.10
N SER A 26 -6.96 7.10 25.04
CA SER A 26 -6.26 7.63 26.22
C SER A 26 -6.87 8.93 26.77
N LEU A 27 -8.02 9.37 26.24
CA LEU A 27 -8.74 10.59 26.66
C LEU A 27 -7.94 11.90 26.46
N MET A 28 -6.83 11.89 25.73
CA MET A 28 -6.11 13.11 25.33
C MET A 28 -6.94 13.99 24.39
N ILE A 29 -7.83 13.37 23.60
CA ILE A 29 -8.82 14.08 22.77
C ILE A 29 -10.20 13.70 23.25
N LEU A 30 -10.85 14.63 23.96
CA LEU A 30 -12.22 14.45 24.42
C LEU A 30 -13.21 14.55 23.25
N ARG A 31 -13.96 13.47 23.00
CA ARG A 31 -15.00 13.39 21.96
C ARG A 31 -16.29 14.10 22.39
N ASN A 32 -16.64 13.96 23.67
CA ASN A 32 -17.80 14.55 24.31
C ASN A 32 -17.34 15.36 25.52
N TYR A 33 -17.81 16.60 25.63
CA TYR A 33 -17.58 17.40 26.84
C TYR A 33 -18.92 17.93 27.34
N ARG A 34 -19.28 17.55 28.57
CA ARG A 34 -20.53 17.97 29.25
C ARG A 34 -21.77 17.82 28.36
N GLY A 35 -21.95 16.64 27.77
CA GLY A 35 -23.13 16.32 26.93
C GLY A 35 -23.12 16.92 25.52
N ARG A 36 -22.09 17.68 25.13
CA ARG A 36 -21.96 18.23 23.76
C ARG A 36 -20.90 17.46 22.98
N THR A 37 -21.29 16.85 21.87
CA THR A 37 -20.40 16.18 20.92
C THR A 37 -19.61 17.21 20.12
N LYS A 38 -18.27 17.13 20.13
CA LYS A 38 -17.46 18.01 19.27
C LYS A 38 -17.57 17.58 17.80
N ARG A 39 -17.77 18.53 16.88
CA ARG A 39 -17.79 18.29 15.41
C ARG A 39 -16.52 17.57 14.95
N VAL A 40 -16.66 16.59 14.05
CA VAL A 40 -15.57 15.73 13.55
C VAL A 40 -14.38 16.54 13.03
N GLY A 41 -14.62 17.61 12.25
CA GLY A 41 -13.55 18.48 11.74
C GLY A 41 -12.69 19.13 12.85
N ARG A 42 -13.30 19.54 13.97
CA ARG A 42 -12.54 20.06 15.13
C ARG A 42 -11.69 18.97 15.79
N GLN A 43 -12.14 17.72 15.80
CA GLN A 43 -11.34 16.60 16.29
C GLN A 43 -10.13 16.34 15.39
N GLN A 44 -10.28 16.49 14.06
CA GLN A 44 -9.16 16.31 13.12
C GLN A 44 -8.08 17.39 13.32
N VAL A 45 -8.47 18.67 13.35
CA VAL A 45 -7.56 19.79 13.59
C VAL A 45 -6.85 19.63 14.95
N SER A 46 -7.60 19.27 16.00
CA SER A 46 -7.03 19.01 17.32
C SER A 46 -6.01 17.85 17.32
N SER A 47 -6.23 16.82 16.51
CA SER A 47 -5.33 15.65 16.45
C SER A 47 -3.98 15.99 15.83
N ARG A 48 -3.97 16.81 14.78
CA ARG A 48 -2.72 17.23 14.12
C ARG A 48 -1.90 18.17 14.99
N ILE A 49 -2.56 19.12 15.66
CA ILE A 49 -1.92 20.00 16.64
C ILE A 49 -1.35 19.19 17.79
N LEU A 50 -2.12 18.26 18.34
CA LEU A 50 -1.69 17.40 19.45
C LEU A 50 -0.51 16.51 19.04
N LEU A 51 -0.54 15.90 17.86
CA LEU A 51 0.56 15.09 17.35
C LEU A 51 1.86 15.92 17.27
N ASN A 52 1.78 17.13 16.73
CA ASN A 52 2.93 18.04 16.64
C ASN A 52 3.43 18.44 18.03
N ALA A 53 2.54 18.69 18.98
CA ALA A 53 2.92 19.01 20.35
C ALA A 53 3.63 17.83 21.03
N VAL A 54 3.08 16.62 20.91
CA VAL A 54 3.66 15.39 21.46
C VAL A 54 5.04 15.11 20.88
N LYS A 55 5.21 15.22 19.55
CA LYS A 55 6.51 15.04 18.88
C LYS A 55 7.59 16.01 19.37
N ARG A 56 7.20 17.23 19.77
CA ARG A 56 8.12 18.23 20.35
C ARG A 56 8.52 17.89 21.79
N ILE A 57 7.65 17.21 22.53
CA ILE A 57 7.94 16.78 23.92
C ILE A 57 8.91 15.59 23.88
N SER A 58 8.56 14.54 23.12
CA SER A 58 9.41 13.37 22.95
C SER A 58 8.98 12.55 21.75
N GLN A 59 9.95 12.00 21.01
CA GLN A 59 9.67 11.03 19.94
C GLN A 59 9.14 9.69 20.48
N ASP A 60 9.42 9.39 21.75
CA ASP A 60 9.03 8.17 22.45
C ASP A 60 7.84 8.40 23.40
N PHE A 61 7.08 9.49 23.21
CA PHE A 61 5.88 9.72 24.00
C PHE A 61 4.93 8.51 23.89
N PRO A 62 4.41 7.97 25.00
CA PRO A 62 3.75 6.65 25.00
C PRO A 62 2.65 6.48 23.95
N ILE A 63 1.79 7.49 23.79
CA ILE A 63 0.67 7.43 22.84
C ILE A 63 1.15 7.56 21.37
N LEU A 64 2.27 8.25 21.14
CA LEU A 64 2.90 8.30 19.82
C LEU A 64 3.62 6.98 19.51
N ALA A 65 4.36 6.44 20.48
CA ALA A 65 5.03 5.15 20.36
C ALA A 65 4.02 4.03 20.06
N GLU A 66 2.89 4.00 20.79
CA GLU A 66 1.82 3.04 20.55
C GLU A 66 1.18 3.22 19.17
N ALA A 67 0.96 4.46 18.74
CA ALA A 67 0.43 4.71 17.39
C ALA A 67 1.39 4.24 16.30
N ARG A 68 2.72 4.40 16.47
CA ARG A 68 3.71 3.84 15.54
C ARG A 68 3.71 2.32 15.58
N ARG A 69 3.62 1.71 16.76
CA ARG A 69 3.53 0.25 16.94
C ARG A 69 2.31 -0.32 16.22
N GLU A 70 1.10 0.20 16.45
CA GLU A 70 -0.11 -0.26 15.75
C GLU A 70 -0.01 -0.06 14.22
N VAL A 71 0.66 0.99 13.73
CA VAL A 71 0.88 1.14 12.27
C VAL A 71 1.84 0.08 11.74
N LEU A 72 2.99 -0.10 12.37
CA LEU A 72 4.05 -0.96 11.84
C LEU A 72 3.72 -2.45 12.00
N GLU A 73 3.15 -2.83 13.14
CA GLU A 73 2.88 -4.23 13.46
C GLU A 73 1.50 -4.63 12.99
N ASP A 74 0.45 -3.95 13.45
CA ASP A 74 -0.92 -4.43 13.24
C ASP A 74 -1.44 -4.10 11.83
N LEU A 75 -1.07 -2.94 11.26
CA LEU A 75 -1.52 -2.55 9.91
C LEU A 75 -0.58 -2.98 8.79
N MET A 76 0.74 -2.88 9.01
CA MET A 76 1.75 -3.12 7.97
C MET A 76 2.43 -4.49 8.05
N ASP A 77 2.26 -5.24 9.14
CA ASP A 77 2.89 -6.55 9.34
C ASP A 77 4.41 -6.53 9.09
N VAL A 78 5.11 -5.66 9.83
CA VAL A 78 6.57 -5.50 9.69
C VAL A 78 7.35 -6.77 9.98
N GLU A 79 6.78 -7.70 10.76
CA GLU A 79 7.42 -8.98 11.08
C GLU A 79 7.51 -9.87 9.84
N ARG A 80 6.39 -10.08 9.12
CA ARG A 80 6.44 -10.83 7.87
C ARG A 80 7.20 -10.10 6.77
N ALA A 81 7.15 -8.78 6.73
CA ALA A 81 7.96 -8.01 5.80
C ALA A 81 9.45 -8.24 6.01
N GLN A 82 9.92 -8.35 7.27
CA GLN A 82 11.31 -8.70 7.56
C GLN A 82 11.66 -10.11 7.05
N LEU A 83 10.78 -11.09 7.28
CA LEU A 83 10.99 -12.46 6.78
C LEU A 83 11.16 -12.50 5.27
N ILE A 84 10.34 -11.76 4.51
CA ILE A 84 10.47 -11.69 3.04
C ILE A 84 11.80 -11.07 2.63
N LEU A 85 12.23 -9.99 3.29
CA LEU A 85 13.52 -9.36 3.00
C LEU A 85 14.69 -10.29 3.32
N ASP A 86 14.59 -11.05 4.41
CA ASP A 86 15.60 -12.04 4.78
C ASP A 86 15.65 -13.17 3.74
N SER A 87 14.50 -13.67 3.29
CA SER A 87 14.41 -14.68 2.21
C SER A 87 14.97 -14.17 0.86
N ILE A 88 14.85 -12.88 0.58
CA ILE A 88 15.49 -12.29 -0.61
C ILE A 88 17.00 -12.19 -0.40
N SER A 89 17.43 -11.79 0.80
CA SER A 89 18.85 -11.60 1.13
C SER A 89 19.63 -12.92 1.22
N ASP A 90 18.99 -14.01 1.65
CA ASP A 90 19.60 -15.33 1.77
C ASP A 90 19.50 -16.17 0.47
N GLY A 91 18.77 -15.65 -0.54
CA GLY A 91 18.61 -16.27 -1.85
C GLY A 91 17.56 -17.37 -1.92
N THR A 92 16.82 -17.64 -0.84
CA THR A 92 15.69 -18.59 -0.85
C THR A 92 14.50 -18.07 -1.66
N MET A 93 14.39 -16.75 -1.82
CA MET A 93 13.43 -16.06 -2.68
C MET A 93 14.14 -15.30 -3.80
N GLN A 94 13.81 -15.62 -5.05
CA GLN A 94 14.37 -14.94 -6.22
C GLN A 94 13.49 -13.79 -6.67
N VAL A 95 14.11 -12.63 -6.94
CA VAL A 95 13.46 -11.48 -7.56
C VAL A 95 13.88 -11.42 -9.03
N LYS A 96 12.89 -11.33 -9.93
CA LYS A 96 13.11 -11.19 -11.38
C LYS A 96 12.49 -9.90 -11.87
N GLU A 97 13.30 -9.07 -12.52
CA GLU A 97 12.83 -7.89 -13.21
C GLU A 97 12.44 -8.25 -14.65
N LEU A 98 11.23 -7.88 -15.05
CA LEU A 98 10.69 -8.15 -16.38
C LEU A 98 10.17 -6.85 -16.97
N SER A 99 10.76 -6.44 -18.09
CA SER A 99 10.23 -5.34 -18.91
C SER A 99 9.34 -5.93 -19.99
N VAL A 100 8.05 -5.56 -19.97
CA VAL A 100 7.05 -6.06 -20.91
C VAL A 100 6.34 -4.89 -21.59
N PRO A 101 6.03 -4.98 -22.89
CA PRO A 101 5.39 -3.91 -23.63
C PRO A 101 3.92 -3.69 -23.25
N LEU A 102 3.29 -4.67 -22.61
CA LEU A 102 1.91 -4.64 -22.14
C LEU A 102 1.86 -5.12 -20.68
N PRO A 103 0.96 -4.57 -19.84
CA PRO A 103 0.81 -5.03 -18.48
C PRO A 103 0.37 -6.50 -18.46
N SER A 104 0.99 -7.28 -17.58
CA SER A 104 0.57 -8.66 -17.33
C SER A 104 -0.88 -8.71 -16.79
N PRO A 105 -1.59 -9.85 -16.96
CA PRO A 105 -2.88 -10.08 -16.31
C PRO A 105 -2.86 -9.78 -14.82
N PHE A 106 -1.78 -10.12 -14.12
CA PHE A 106 -1.61 -9.89 -12.68
C PHE A 106 -1.48 -8.40 -12.32
N SER A 107 -0.84 -7.61 -13.19
CA SER A 107 -0.65 -6.16 -12.97
C SER A 107 -1.83 -5.29 -13.41
N LEU A 108 -2.78 -5.84 -14.18
CA LEU A 108 -3.84 -5.03 -14.81
C LEU A 108 -4.69 -4.27 -13.78
N ASN A 109 -5.02 -4.91 -12.66
CA ASN A 109 -5.76 -4.27 -11.58
C ASN A 109 -4.98 -3.12 -10.93
N LEU A 110 -3.67 -3.30 -10.71
CA LEU A 110 -2.79 -2.29 -10.14
C LEU A 110 -2.66 -1.06 -11.07
N VAL A 111 -2.43 -1.31 -12.36
CA VAL A 111 -2.37 -0.24 -13.39
C VAL A 111 -3.68 0.53 -13.42
N THR A 112 -4.81 -0.17 -13.41
CA THR A 112 -6.13 0.46 -13.45
C THR A 112 -6.39 1.32 -12.21
N GLN A 113 -5.93 0.90 -11.03
CA GLN A 113 -6.02 1.71 -9.81
C GLN A 113 -5.14 2.98 -9.90
N GLY A 114 -3.92 2.87 -10.44
CA GLY A 114 -3.03 4.03 -10.59
C GLY A 114 -3.54 5.09 -11.57
N VAL A 115 -4.31 4.68 -12.58
CA VAL A 115 -4.89 5.58 -13.61
C VAL A 115 -6.31 6.04 -13.22
N ALA A 116 -6.92 5.46 -12.19
CA ALA A 116 -8.29 5.76 -11.76
C ALA A 116 -8.51 7.22 -11.34
N ASP A 117 -7.46 7.90 -10.87
CA ASP A 117 -7.54 9.31 -10.46
C ASP A 117 -7.59 10.28 -11.65
N THR A 118 -7.27 9.81 -12.87
CA THR A 118 -7.19 10.65 -14.08
C THR A 118 -8.31 10.36 -15.10
N LEU A 119 -8.92 9.17 -15.06
CA LEU A 119 -9.94 8.74 -16.02
C LEU A 119 -11.35 8.80 -15.44
N LYS A 120 -12.33 9.11 -16.28
CA LYS A 120 -13.75 8.93 -15.92
C LYS A 120 -14.05 7.42 -15.79
N ILE A 121 -15.08 7.09 -15.01
CA ILE A 121 -15.48 5.70 -14.75
C ILE A 121 -15.84 4.95 -16.04
N GLU A 122 -16.48 5.63 -16.99
CA GLU A 122 -16.83 5.07 -18.30
C GLU A 122 -15.57 4.75 -19.13
N ASP A 123 -14.58 5.66 -19.12
CA ASP A 123 -13.29 5.47 -19.78
C ASP A 123 -12.48 4.32 -19.18
N ARG A 124 -12.66 4.07 -17.88
CA ARG A 124 -12.00 2.97 -17.15
C ARG A 124 -12.46 1.59 -17.62
N ALA A 125 -13.77 1.41 -17.83
CA ALA A 125 -14.32 0.13 -18.31
C ALA A 125 -13.85 -0.16 -19.75
N ALA A 126 -13.89 0.84 -20.62
CA ALA A 126 -13.39 0.72 -22.00
C ALA A 126 -11.88 0.47 -22.03
N PHE A 127 -11.10 1.12 -21.17
CA PHE A 127 -9.67 0.87 -21.02
C PHE A 127 -9.37 -0.57 -20.60
N LEU A 128 -10.06 -1.09 -19.59
CA LEU A 128 -9.92 -2.48 -19.14
C LEU A 128 -10.22 -3.49 -20.24
N GLN A 129 -11.31 -3.28 -20.99
CA GLN A 129 -11.68 -4.17 -22.10
C GLN A 129 -10.62 -4.17 -23.20
N ARG A 130 -10.10 -3.01 -23.60
CA ARG A 130 -9.02 -2.91 -24.60
C ARG A 130 -7.75 -3.61 -24.12
N MET A 131 -7.34 -3.37 -22.88
CA MET A 131 -6.17 -4.04 -22.31
C MET A 131 -6.33 -5.56 -22.25
N HIS A 132 -7.51 -6.04 -21.84
CA HIS A 132 -7.80 -7.47 -21.81
C HIS A 132 -7.71 -8.10 -23.21
N GLN A 133 -8.28 -7.46 -24.24
CA GLN A 133 -8.18 -7.93 -25.62
C GLN A 133 -6.73 -7.99 -26.12
N GLN A 134 -5.91 -6.99 -25.81
CA GLN A 134 -4.49 -6.99 -26.17
C GLN A 134 -3.70 -8.10 -25.49
N ILE A 135 -3.97 -8.35 -24.20
CA ILE A 135 -3.36 -9.46 -23.46
C ILE A 135 -3.73 -10.81 -24.10
N LEU A 136 -5.01 -11.04 -24.42
CA LEU A 136 -5.45 -12.28 -25.07
C LEU A 136 -4.77 -12.48 -26.43
N ALA A 137 -4.66 -11.42 -27.23
CA ALA A 137 -3.96 -11.48 -28.51
C ALA A 137 -2.47 -11.82 -28.33
N GLN A 138 -1.81 -11.25 -27.33
CA GLN A 138 -0.40 -11.54 -27.04
C GLN A 138 -0.19 -12.99 -26.59
N ILE A 139 -1.08 -13.53 -25.75
CA ILE A 139 -1.05 -14.93 -25.31
C ILE A 139 -1.20 -15.86 -26.52
N ALA A 140 -2.19 -15.61 -27.38
CA ALA A 140 -2.42 -16.43 -28.57
C ALA A 140 -1.23 -16.42 -29.55
N LEU A 141 -0.58 -15.26 -29.74
CA LEU A 141 0.64 -15.16 -30.54
C LEU A 141 1.81 -15.96 -29.93
N LYS A 142 1.96 -15.90 -28.60
CA LYS A 142 3.00 -16.63 -27.89
C LYS A 142 2.79 -18.14 -27.97
N GLU A 143 1.58 -18.63 -27.78
CA GLU A 143 1.24 -20.06 -27.91
C GLU A 143 1.56 -20.60 -29.30
N ARG A 144 1.22 -19.87 -30.37
CA ARG A 144 1.58 -20.24 -31.74
C ARG A 144 3.09 -20.30 -31.97
N SER A 145 3.85 -19.35 -31.40
CA SER A 145 5.32 -19.36 -31.51
C SER A 145 5.95 -20.56 -30.80
N VAL A 146 5.40 -20.96 -29.65
CA VAL A 146 5.87 -22.13 -28.89
C VAL A 146 5.52 -23.43 -29.60
N GLN A 147 4.33 -23.53 -30.20
CA GLN A 147 3.92 -24.71 -30.95
C GLN A 147 4.80 -24.91 -32.19
N LYS A 148 5.04 -23.84 -32.96
CA LYS A 148 5.92 -23.89 -34.14
C LYS A 148 7.34 -24.36 -33.78
N ALA A 149 7.90 -23.85 -32.69
CA ALA A 149 9.24 -24.25 -32.22
C ALA A 149 9.31 -25.73 -31.77
N ARG A 150 8.20 -26.33 -31.34
CA ARG A 150 8.13 -27.77 -31.03
C ARG A 150 8.03 -28.62 -32.29
N ASP A 151 7.19 -28.23 -33.23
CA ASP A 151 7.01 -28.95 -34.50
C ASP A 151 8.30 -28.97 -35.34
N ASP A 152 9.08 -27.87 -35.30
CA ASP A 152 10.40 -27.75 -35.96
C ASP A 152 11.48 -28.63 -35.27
N ALA A 153 11.32 -28.96 -33.98
CA ALA A 153 12.27 -29.76 -33.20
C ALA A 153 12.02 -31.27 -33.31
N ASP A 154 10.76 -31.71 -33.49
CA ASP A 154 10.40 -33.12 -33.71
C ASP A 154 10.60 -33.58 -35.17
N SER A 155 10.85 -32.64 -36.09
CA SER A 155 11.10 -32.92 -37.51
C SER A 155 12.60 -32.93 -37.91
N SER A 156 13.50 -32.78 -36.92
CA SER A 156 14.97 -32.86 -37.06
C SER A 156 15.53 -34.06 -36.30
#